data_AF-A0A841TQH4-F1
#
_entry.id   AF-A0A841TQH4-F1
#
_cell.length_a   1.000
_cell.length_b   1.000
_cell.length_c   1.000
_cell.angle_alpha   90.00
_cell.angle_beta   90.00
_cell.angle_gamma   90.00
#
_symmetry.space_group_name_H-M   'P 1'
#
loop_
_entity.id
_entity.type
_entity.pdbx_description
1 polymer ?
#
loop_
_entity_poly.entity_id
_entity_poly.type
_entity_poly.pdbx_seq_one_letter_code
_entity_poly.pdbx_strand_id
1 'polypeptide(L)'
;MNAKSIVKENGLLILGLGALALIRPIMKMTGVMELIGQAFGSILTTVLISLAWLAIVLAKRVSSPVTVLVGAGLCYAALAIVLSGIASPLIDGKLQGPLTNPLAIVSVLAINAIWGLIVGGIAKALSRQR
;
A
#
# COMPACT_ATOMS: atom_id res chain seq x y z
N MET A 1 -8.51 22.83 0.36
CA MET A 1 -8.90 21.85 1.41
C MET A 1 -7.68 21.49 2.24
N ASN A 2 -7.88 21.25 3.53
CA ASN A 2 -6.83 20.72 4.41
C ASN A 2 -6.68 19.20 4.14
N ALA A 3 -5.46 18.66 4.23
CA ALA A 3 -5.20 17.22 4.10
C ALA A 3 -6.13 16.37 4.99
N LYS A 4 -6.43 16.84 6.21
CA LYS A 4 -7.31 16.14 7.15
C LYS A 4 -8.74 15.98 6.61
N SER A 5 -9.29 16.97 5.89
CA SER A 5 -10.64 16.85 5.33
C SER A 5 -10.66 15.92 4.12
N ILE A 6 -9.63 15.98 3.26
CA ILE A 6 -9.48 15.08 2.11
C ILE A 6 -9.45 13.61 2.57
N VAL A 7 -8.65 13.31 3.61
CA VAL A 7 -8.57 11.95 4.16
C VAL A 7 -9.90 11.49 4.73
N LYS A 8 -10.61 12.36 5.46
CA LYS A 8 -11.92 12.04 6.04
C LYS A 8 -12.95 11.71 4.95
N GLU A 9 -13.01 12.51 3.90
CA GLU A 9 -13.95 12.32 2.78
C GLU A 9 -13.62 11.08 1.94
N ASN A 10 -12.32 10.78 1.77
CA ASN A 10 -11.85 9.66 0.96
C ASN A 10 -11.49 8.41 1.78
N GLY A 11 -11.90 8.35 3.05
CA GLY A 11 -11.47 7.30 3.98
C GLY A 11 -11.74 5.88 3.47
N LEU A 12 -12.93 5.65 2.91
CA LEU A 12 -13.29 4.35 2.33
C LEU A 12 -12.43 3.98 1.12
N LEU A 13 -12.09 4.97 0.27
CA LEU A 13 -11.23 4.77 -0.88
C LEU A 13 -9.79 4.47 -0.44
N ILE A 14 -9.27 5.22 0.53
CA ILE A 14 -7.95 4.99 1.13
C ILE A 14 -7.87 3.58 1.71
N LEU A 15 -8.89 3.17 2.47
CA LEU A 15 -8.96 1.84 3.06
C LEU A 15 -9.00 0.76 1.97
N GLY A 16 -9.84 0.92 0.95
CA GLY A 16 -9.95 -0.03 -0.16
C GLY A 16 -8.65 -0.17 -0.96
N LEU A 17 -7.98 0.95 -1.25
CA LEU A 17 -6.68 0.94 -1.94
C LEU A 17 -5.57 0.34 -1.08
N GLY A 18 -5.56 0.64 0.22
CA GLY A 18 -4.62 0.04 1.18
C GLY A 18 -4.82 -1.47 1.33
N ALA A 19 -6.07 -1.90 1.44
CA ALA A 19 -6.44 -3.32 1.50
C ALA A 19 -6.10 -4.07 0.21
N LEU A 20 -6.31 -3.46 -0.96
CA LEU A 20 -5.91 -4.03 -2.24
C LEU A 20 -4.41 -4.39 -2.27
N ALA A 21 -3.56 -3.55 -1.67
CA ALA A 21 -2.13 -3.80 -1.63
C ALA A 21 -1.73 -5.00 -0.75
N LEU A 22 -2.62 -5.50 0.12
CA LEU A 22 -2.40 -6.73 0.89
C LEU A 22 -2.33 -8.00 0.02
N ILE A 23 -2.72 -7.93 -1.25
CA ILE A 23 -2.51 -9.03 -2.19
C ILE A 23 -1.04 -9.46 -2.19
N ARG A 24 -0.10 -8.51 -2.09
CA ARG A 24 1.34 -8.82 -2.08
C ARG A 24 1.78 -9.67 -0.87
N PRO A 25 1.54 -9.27 0.39
CA PRO A 25 1.88 -10.12 1.53
C PRO A 25 1.13 -11.45 1.50
N ILE A 26 -0.13 -11.48 1.06
CA ILE A 26 -0.89 -12.75 0.93
C ILE A 26 -0.23 -13.70 -0.08
N MET A 27 0.16 -13.20 -1.26
CA MET A 27 0.88 -14.00 -2.27
C MET A 27 2.24 -14.51 -1.75
N LYS A 28 2.92 -13.73 -0.91
CA LYS A 28 4.16 -14.16 -0.26
C LYS A 28 3.90 -15.27 0.76
N MET A 29 2.87 -15.13 1.59
CA MET A 29 2.53 -16.09 2.64
C MET A 29 1.99 -17.42 2.11
N THR A 30 1.31 -17.40 0.97
CA THR A 30 0.75 -18.59 0.31
C THR A 30 1.74 -19.32 -0.59
N GLY A 31 2.98 -18.83 -0.72
CA GLY A 31 4.01 -19.43 -1.59
C GLY A 31 3.83 -19.14 -3.09
N VAL A 32 2.78 -18.40 -3.49
CA VAL A 32 2.53 -18.06 -4.91
C VAL A 32 3.73 -17.32 -5.53
N MET A 33 4.38 -16.46 -4.76
CA MET A 33 5.60 -15.74 -5.18
C MET A 33 6.77 -16.67 -5.53
N GLU A 34 6.87 -17.84 -4.90
CA GLU A 34 7.95 -18.80 -5.14
C GLU A 34 7.74 -19.54 -6.46
N LEU A 35 6.48 -19.85 -6.80
CA LEU A 35 6.09 -20.53 -8.04
C LEU A 35 6.42 -19.72 -9.30
N ILE A 36 6.30 -18.41 -9.23
CA ILE A 36 6.54 -17.48 -10.36
C ILE A 36 7.92 -16.83 -10.32
N GLY A 37 8.76 -17.19 -9.35
CA GLY A 37 10.04 -16.56 -9.08
C GLY A 37 9.90 -15.31 -8.21
N GLN A 38 10.51 -15.33 -7.02
CA GLN A 38 10.28 -14.34 -5.97
C GLN A 38 10.60 -12.89 -6.39
N ALA A 39 11.69 -12.68 -7.13
CA ALA A 39 12.08 -11.36 -7.60
C ALA A 39 11.08 -10.83 -8.64
N PHE A 40 10.73 -11.65 -9.63
CA PHE A 40 9.78 -11.30 -10.68
C PHE A 40 8.38 -11.05 -10.12
N GLY A 41 7.87 -11.96 -9.28
CA GLY A 41 6.58 -11.81 -8.61
C GLY A 41 6.50 -10.53 -7.78
N SER A 42 7.54 -10.20 -7.02
CA SER A 42 7.55 -8.99 -6.19
C SER A 42 7.47 -7.71 -7.02
N ILE A 43 8.22 -7.64 -8.13
CA ILE A 43 8.19 -6.50 -9.05
C ILE A 43 6.82 -6.42 -9.72
N LEU A 44 6.35 -7.53 -10.28
CA LEU A 44 5.08 -7.61 -11.00
C LEU A 44 3.92 -7.16 -10.12
N THR A 45 3.77 -7.71 -8.92
CA THR A 45 2.69 -7.34 -8.01
C THR A 45 2.77 -5.86 -7.62
N THR A 46 3.96 -5.31 -7.41
CA THR A 46 4.13 -3.88 -7.07
C THR A 46 3.69 -2.99 -8.23
N VAL A 47 4.04 -3.36 -9.47
CA VAL A 47 3.60 -2.65 -10.68
C VAL A 47 2.08 -2.74 -10.82
N LEU A 48 1.50 -3.94 -10.68
CA LEU A 48 0.05 -4.14 -10.79
C LEU A 48 -0.74 -3.34 -9.73
N ILE A 49 -0.28 -3.33 -8.47
CA ILE A 49 -0.89 -2.52 -7.41
C ILE A 49 -0.81 -1.03 -7.78
N SER A 50 0.34 -0.56 -8.23
CA SER A 50 0.56 0.84 -8.61
C SER A 50 -0.35 1.24 -9.79
N LEU A 51 -0.47 0.38 -10.80
CA LEU A 51 -1.37 0.60 -11.93
C LEU A 51 -2.84 0.59 -11.51
N ALA A 52 -3.25 -0.32 -10.63
CA ALA A 52 -4.61 -0.35 -10.11
C ALA A 52 -4.94 0.92 -9.31
N TRP A 53 -4.02 1.37 -8.44
CA TRP A 53 -4.13 2.64 -7.73
C TRP A 53 -4.29 3.82 -8.68
N LEU A 54 -3.42 3.93 -9.70
CA LEU A 54 -3.51 4.97 -10.73
C LEU A 54 -4.86 4.92 -11.45
N ALA A 55 -5.25 3.76 -11.96
CA ALA A 55 -6.47 3.58 -12.73
C ALA A 55 -7.71 3.98 -11.92
N ILE A 56 -7.82 3.52 -10.66
CA ILE A 56 -8.96 3.82 -9.79
C ILE A 56 -9.03 5.31 -9.48
N VAL A 57 -7.91 5.93 -9.10
CA VAL A 57 -7.85 7.35 -8.73
C VAL A 57 -8.15 8.26 -9.93
N LEU A 58 -7.64 7.93 -11.11
CA LEU A 58 -7.93 8.66 -12.34
C LEU A 58 -9.37 8.46 -12.80
N ALA A 59 -9.92 7.24 -12.70
CA ALA A 59 -11.31 6.95 -13.06
C ALA A 59 -12.30 7.67 -12.13
N LYS A 60 -12.01 7.72 -10.83
CA LYS A 60 -12.82 8.45 -9.84
C LYS A 60 -12.61 9.96 -9.84
N ARG A 61 -11.73 10.49 -10.71
CA ARG A 61 -11.41 11.93 -10.83
C ARG A 61 -11.13 12.59 -9.46
N VAL A 62 -10.36 11.90 -8.63
CA VAL A 62 -10.06 12.35 -7.26
C VAL A 62 -9.34 13.69 -7.31
N SER A 63 -9.88 14.71 -6.63
CA SER A 63 -9.33 16.09 -6.66
C SER A 63 -7.95 16.23 -6.02
N SER A 64 -7.54 15.29 -5.16
CA SER A 64 -6.27 15.31 -4.43
C SER A 64 -5.61 13.92 -4.41
N PRO A 65 -5.15 13.43 -5.58
CA PRO A 65 -4.68 12.05 -5.75
C PRO A 65 -3.44 11.75 -4.89
N VAL A 66 -2.57 12.74 -4.67
CA VAL A 66 -1.37 12.60 -3.83
C VAL A 66 -1.73 12.26 -2.39
N THR A 67 -2.62 13.05 -1.77
CA THR A 67 -3.02 12.84 -0.38
C THR A 67 -3.73 11.49 -0.20
N VAL A 68 -4.58 11.11 -1.16
CA VAL A 68 -5.27 9.82 -1.15
C VAL A 68 -4.30 8.66 -1.28
N LEU A 69 -3.31 8.72 -2.19
CA LEU A 69 -2.38 7.62 -2.40
C LEU A 69 -1.29 7.51 -1.34
N VAL A 70 -0.84 8.63 -0.76
CA VAL A 70 -0.03 8.60 0.48
C VAL A 70 -0.83 7.97 1.62
N GLY A 71 -2.09 8.35 1.78
CA GLY A 71 -3.00 7.73 2.75
C GLY A 71 -3.17 6.22 2.52
N ALA A 72 -3.32 5.80 1.27
CA ALA A 72 -3.43 4.38 0.90
C ALA A 72 -2.15 3.60 1.22
N GLY A 73 -0.98 4.18 0.94
CA GLY A 73 0.32 3.60 1.30
C GLY A 73 0.48 3.44 2.81
N LEU A 74 0.15 4.47 3.59
CA LEU A 74 0.15 4.40 5.06
C LEU A 74 -0.85 3.37 5.60
N CYS A 75 -2.04 3.31 5.01
CA CYS A 75 -3.07 2.33 5.37
C CYS A 75 -2.58 0.91 5.11
N TYR A 76 -2.05 0.64 3.91
CA TYR A 76 -1.43 -0.64 3.58
C TYR A 76 -0.31 -1.01 4.57
N ALA A 77 0.59 -0.08 4.88
CA ALA A 77 1.68 -0.32 5.83
C ALA A 77 1.14 -0.72 7.21
N ALA A 78 0.15 -0.01 7.74
CA ALA A 78 -0.48 -0.34 9.01
C ALA A 78 -1.14 -1.74 8.97
N LEU A 79 -1.90 -2.04 7.91
CA LEU A 79 -2.54 -3.34 7.73
C LEU A 79 -1.51 -4.47 7.61
N ALA A 80 -0.42 -4.25 6.89
CA ALA A 80 0.65 -5.23 6.71
C ALA A 80 1.41 -5.51 8.02
N ILE A 81 1.61 -4.49 8.85
CA ILE A 81 2.21 -4.64 10.18
C ILE A 81 1.29 -5.49 11.07
N VAL A 82 0.00 -5.18 11.10
CA VAL A 82 -1.00 -5.96 11.87
C VAL A 82 -1.06 -7.40 11.36
N LEU A 83 -1.15 -7.59 10.03
CA LEU A 83 -1.17 -8.90 9.41
C LEU A 83 0.07 -9.71 9.77
N SER A 84 1.28 -9.12 9.68
CA SER A 84 2.53 -9.78 10.07
C SER A 84 2.54 -10.14 11.56
N GLY A 85 2.03 -9.25 12.42
CA GLY A 85 1.95 -9.47 13.85
C GLY A 85 1.02 -10.60 14.26
N ILE A 86 -0.05 -10.83 13.50
CA ILE A 86 -1.00 -11.92 13.73
C ILE A 86 -0.50 -13.22 13.10
N ALA A 87 -0.01 -13.14 11.85
CA ALA A 87 0.31 -14.33 11.09
C ALA A 87 1.62 -14.99 11.50
N SER A 88 2.66 -14.20 11.85
CA SER A 88 3.97 -14.79 12.21
C SER A 88 3.93 -15.65 13.48
N PRO A 89 3.24 -15.28 14.58
CA PRO A 89 3.11 -16.19 15.73
C PRO A 89 2.32 -17.46 15.39
N LEU A 90 1.32 -17.37 14.50
CA LEU A 90 0.48 -18.51 14.12
C LEU A 90 1.20 -19.48 13.19
N ILE A 91 2.05 -18.98 12.29
CA ILE A 91 2.74 -19.78 11.28
C ILE A 91 4.12 -20.24 11.80
N ASP A 92 4.90 -19.31 12.37
CA ASP A 92 6.30 -19.53 12.72
C ASP A 92 6.52 -19.80 14.22
N GLY A 93 5.48 -19.71 15.05
CA GLY A 93 5.55 -19.88 16.50
C GLY A 93 6.27 -18.75 17.25
N LYS A 94 6.71 -17.70 16.55
CA LYS A 94 7.39 -16.54 17.13
C LYS A 94 6.94 -15.26 16.43
N LEU A 95 6.89 -14.16 17.19
CA LEU A 95 6.58 -12.85 16.63
C LEU A 95 7.72 -12.40 15.70
N GLN A 96 7.38 -12.11 14.46
CA GLN A 96 8.29 -11.58 13.45
C GLN A 96 7.70 -10.35 12.75
N GLY A 97 8.57 -9.62 12.05
CA GLY A 97 8.21 -8.44 11.28
C GLY A 97 8.30 -7.15 12.09
N PRO A 98 7.70 -6.04 11.60
CA PRO A 98 8.02 -4.70 12.11
C PRO A 98 7.67 -4.49 13.59
N LEU A 99 6.74 -5.26 14.16
CA LEU A 99 6.36 -5.15 15.58
C LEU A 99 7.50 -5.52 16.55
N THR A 100 8.55 -6.21 16.09
CA THR A 100 9.70 -6.54 16.94
C THR A 100 10.70 -5.39 17.07
N ASN A 101 10.61 -4.37 16.22
CA ASN A 101 11.54 -3.25 16.20
C ASN A 101 10.82 -1.94 15.83
N PRO A 102 10.73 -0.94 16.74
CA PRO A 102 10.09 0.34 16.46
C PRO A 102 10.65 1.07 15.22
N LEU A 103 11.95 0.95 14.94
CA LEU A 103 12.54 1.55 13.74
C LEU A 103 12.02 0.89 12.47
N ALA A 104 11.75 -0.42 12.49
CA ALA A 104 11.16 -1.12 11.36
C ALA A 104 9.73 -0.66 11.06
N ILE A 105 8.94 -0.33 12.08
CA ILE A 105 7.59 0.28 11.90
C ILE A 105 7.72 1.59 11.14
N VAL A 106 8.62 2.48 11.59
CA VAL A 106 8.84 3.78 10.96
C VAL A 106 9.33 3.62 9.52
N SER A 107 10.27 2.70 9.27
CA SER A 107 10.77 2.43 7.92
C SER A 107 9.67 1.93 6.98
N VAL A 108 8.83 0.99 7.44
CA VAL A 108 7.72 0.45 6.62
C VAL A 108 6.70 1.55 6.31
N LEU A 109 6.33 2.38 7.29
CA LEU A 109 5.44 3.52 7.04
C LEU A 109 6.06 4.52 6.05
N ALA A 110 7.34 4.86 6.23
CA ALA A 110 8.04 5.81 5.38
C ALA A 110 8.15 5.34 3.92
N ILE A 111 8.60 4.10 3.70
CA ILE A 111 8.71 3.52 2.35
C ILE A 111 7.35 3.56 1.63
N ASN A 112 6.27 3.17 2.32
CA ASN A 112 4.95 3.12 1.70
C ASN A 112 4.34 4.50 1.49
N ALA A 113 4.63 5.47 2.37
CA ALA A 113 4.27 6.87 2.15
C ALA A 113 5.00 7.46 0.94
N ILE A 114 6.30 7.19 0.79
CA ILE A 114 7.10 7.60 -0.38
C ILE A 114 6.53 6.97 -1.65
N TRP A 115 6.18 5.68 -1.62
CA TRP A 115 5.60 5.03 -2.77
C TRP A 115 4.24 5.63 -3.17
N GLY A 116 3.37 5.85 -2.17
CA GLY A 116 2.10 6.56 -2.38
C GLY A 116 2.28 7.98 -2.92
N LEU A 117 3.34 8.68 -2.50
CA LEU A 117 3.71 10.00 -3.01
C LEU A 117 4.14 9.93 -4.48
N ILE A 118 4.96 8.96 -4.86
CA ILE A 118 5.43 8.77 -6.25
C ILE A 118 4.23 8.50 -7.16
N VAL A 119 3.42 7.48 -6.83
CA VAL A 119 2.24 7.10 -7.62
C VAL A 119 1.21 8.22 -7.64
N GLY A 120 1.01 8.91 -6.52
CA GLY A 120 0.15 10.09 -6.41
C GLY A 120 0.62 11.27 -7.25
N GLY A 121 1.93 11.49 -7.33
CA GLY A 121 2.54 12.49 -8.19
C GLY A 121 2.29 12.20 -9.67
N ILE A 122 2.45 10.94 -10.07
CA ILE A 122 2.14 10.48 -11.43
C ILE A 122 0.65 10.69 -11.74
N ALA A 123 -0.26 10.28 -10.84
CA ALA A 123 -1.70 10.51 -11.01
C ALA A 123 -2.04 12.00 -11.18
N LYS A 124 -1.42 12.87 -10.36
CA LYS A 124 -1.62 14.32 -10.44
C LYS A 124 -1.11 14.91 -11.76
N ALA A 125 0.01 14.42 -12.27
CA ALA A 125 0.54 14.85 -13.56
C ALA A 125 -0.41 14.46 -14.70
N LEU A 126 -0.90 13.22 -14.70
CA LEU A 126 -1.82 12.70 -15.70
C LEU A 126 -3.21 13.36 -15.63
N SER A 127 -3.70 13.70 -14.43
CA SER A 127 -5.00 14.35 -14.25
C SER A 127 -5.01 15.81 -14.71
N ARG A 128 -3.85 16.46 -14.85
CA ARG A 128 -3.73 17.84 -15.36
C ARG A 128 -3.77 17.92 -16.89
N GLN A 129 -3.55 16.80 -17.58
CA GLN A 129 -3.53 16.72 -19.05
C GLN A 129 -4.90 16.35 -19.65
N ARG A 130 -5.93 16.20 -18.81
CA ARG A 130 -7.31 15.90 -19.19
C ARG A 130 -8.22 17.04 -18.76
#